data_AF-A0A1M6F0L4-F1
#
_entry.id   AF-A0A1M6F0L4-F1
#
_cell.length_a   1.000
_cell.length_b   1.000
_cell.length_c   1.000
_cell.angle_alpha   90.00
_cell.angle_beta   90.00
_cell.angle_gamma   90.00
#
_symmetry.space_group_name_H-M   'P 1'
#
loop_
_entity.id
_entity.type
_entity.pdbx_description
1 polymer ?
#
loop_
_entity_poly.entity_id
_entity_poly.type
_entity_poly.pdbx_seq_one_letter_code
_entity_poly.pdbx_strand_id
1 'polypeptide(L)'
;MELTIDIIKAAITEAIRETKPKATLTIAECVAYTGIGRDKLMELAHSQNSGFPAFRVGAKFLVNRELLDMWLENITKEKRVL
;
A
#
# COMPACT_ATOMS: atom_id res chain seq x y z
N MET A 1 30.24 -15.72 -16.25
CA MET A 1 28.84 -15.32 -16.53
C MET A 1 27.95 -15.59 -15.33
N GLU A 2 28.08 -16.73 -14.64
CA GLU A 2 27.45 -17.00 -13.33
C GLU A 2 27.85 -15.99 -12.25
N LEU A 3 29.15 -15.73 -12.08
CA LEU A 3 29.66 -14.80 -11.06
C LEU A 3 29.03 -13.39 -11.16
N THR A 4 28.74 -12.94 -12.38
CA THR A 4 28.16 -11.61 -12.63
C THR A 4 26.69 -11.56 -12.21
N ILE A 5 25.93 -12.64 -12.45
CA ILE A 5 24.53 -12.76 -12.04
C ILE A 5 24.41 -12.79 -10.52
N ASP A 6 25.32 -13.48 -9.83
CA ASP A 6 25.30 -13.58 -8.38
C ASP A 6 25.62 -12.25 -7.70
N ILE A 7 26.57 -11.48 -8.24
CA ILE A 7 26.87 -10.13 -7.76
C ILE A 7 25.67 -9.20 -7.94
N ILE A 8 24.99 -9.27 -9.10
CA ILE A 8 23.80 -8.45 -9.37
C ILE A 8 22.67 -8.81 -8.40
N LYS A 9 22.42 -10.11 -8.17
CA LYS A 9 21.40 -10.57 -7.21
C LYS A 9 21.71 -10.12 -5.78
N ALA A 10 22.98 -10.21 -5.37
CA ALA A 10 23.42 -9.77 -4.04
C ALA A 10 23.18 -8.26 -3.87
N ALA A 11 23.63 -7.45 -4.83
CA ALA A 11 23.47 -6.00 -4.78
C ALA A 11 21.99 -5.56 -4.75
N ILE A 12 21.12 -6.20 -5.55
CA ILE A 12 19.67 -5.93 -5.54
C ILE A 12 19.04 -6.33 -4.20
N THR A 13 19.41 -7.48 -3.65
CA THR A 13 18.87 -7.97 -2.37
C THR A 13 19.26 -7.06 -1.21
N GLU A 14 20.50 -6.59 -1.19
CA GLU A 14 21.02 -5.64 -0.21
C GLU A 14 20.26 -4.30 -0.28
N ALA A 15 20.11 -3.75 -1.50
CA ALA A 15 19.38 -2.51 -1.72
C ALA A 15 17.90 -2.61 -1.26
N ILE A 16 17.22 -3.73 -1.55
CA ILE A 16 15.83 -3.95 -1.12
C ILE A 16 15.74 -4.03 0.41
N ARG A 17 16.69 -4.70 1.08
CA ARG A 17 16.72 -4.84 2.55
C ARG A 17 16.87 -3.50 3.26
N GLU A 18 17.67 -2.59 2.72
CA GLU A 18 17.83 -1.24 3.28
C GLU A 18 16.57 -0.39 3.08
N THR A 19 15.76 -0.68 2.04
CA THR A 19 14.49 -0.01 1.79
C THR A 19 13.29 -0.70 2.45
N LYS A 20 13.36 -0.99 3.76
CA LYS A 20 12.20 -1.53 4.48
C LYS A 20 10.94 -0.73 4.14
N PRO A 21 9.84 -1.38 3.67
CA PRO A 21 8.63 -0.66 3.33
C PRO A 21 8.11 0.13 4.52
N LYS A 22 7.64 1.36 4.28
CA LYS A 22 6.99 2.16 5.31
C LYS A 22 5.76 1.41 5.84
N ALA A 23 5.51 1.51 7.14
CA ALA A 23 4.31 0.97 7.77
C ALA A 23 3.02 1.64 7.26
N THR A 24 3.13 2.89 6.78
CA THR A 24 2.00 3.67 6.29
C THR A 24 2.26 4.23 4.89
N LEU A 25 1.17 4.41 4.16
CA LEU A 25 1.13 4.95 2.81
C LEU A 25 0.29 6.23 2.81
N THR A 26 0.71 7.22 2.05
CA THR A 26 -0.13 8.34 1.64
C THR A 26 -1.16 7.88 0.61
N ILE A 27 -2.22 8.66 0.40
CA ILE A 27 -3.20 8.38 -0.68
C ILE A 27 -2.52 8.23 -2.05
N ALA A 28 -1.49 9.04 -2.34
CA ALA A 28 -0.74 8.94 -3.59
C ALA A 28 0.03 7.60 -3.70
N GLU A 29 0.67 7.16 -2.61
CA GLU A 29 1.31 5.85 -2.57
C GLU A 29 0.29 4.71 -2.67
N CYS A 30 -0.92 4.86 -2.09
CA CYS A 30 -2.01 3.89 -2.25
C CYS A 30 -2.50 3.80 -3.70
N VAL A 31 -2.58 4.91 -4.45
CA VAL A 31 -2.90 4.89 -5.88
C VAL A 31 -1.89 4.03 -6.63
N ALA A 32 -0.60 4.28 -6.42
CA ALA A 32 0.47 3.52 -7.07
C ALA A 32 0.48 2.05 -6.64
N TYR A 33 0.14 1.76 -5.38
CA TYR A 33 0.19 0.42 -4.81
C TYR A 33 -1.02 -0.45 -5.22
N THR A 34 -2.23 0.12 -5.22
CA THR A 34 -3.48 -0.61 -5.41
C THR A 34 -4.08 -0.48 -6.80
N GLY A 35 -3.71 0.57 -7.55
CA GLY A 35 -4.35 0.94 -8.81
C GLY A 35 -5.73 1.59 -8.66
N ILE A 36 -6.26 1.77 -7.44
CA ILE A 36 -7.53 2.44 -7.19
C ILE A 36 -7.37 3.96 -7.39
N GLY A 37 -8.35 4.57 -8.06
CA GLY A 37 -8.36 6.01 -8.33
C GLY A 37 -8.30 6.85 -7.05
N ARG A 38 -7.57 7.98 -7.13
CA ARG A 38 -7.34 8.89 -5.99
C ARG A 38 -8.63 9.34 -5.31
N ASP A 39 -9.64 9.71 -6.10
CA ASP A 39 -10.88 10.27 -5.58
C ASP A 39 -11.68 9.23 -4.79
N LYS A 40 -11.70 7.98 -5.28
CA LYS A 40 -12.32 6.86 -4.56
C LYS A 40 -11.58 6.56 -3.26
N LEU A 41 -10.25 6.54 -3.26
CA LEU A 41 -9.47 6.37 -2.03
C LEU A 41 -9.72 7.50 -1.02
N MET A 42 -9.87 8.74 -1.50
CA MET A 42 -10.17 9.88 -0.65
C MET A 42 -11.60 9.79 -0.08
N GLU A 43 -12.57 9.36 -0.88
CA GLU A 43 -13.95 9.09 -0.43
C GLU A 43 -13.96 8.03 0.68
N LEU A 44 -13.29 6.90 0.45
CA LEU A 44 -13.17 5.80 1.41
C LEU A 44 -12.51 6.25 2.72
N ALA A 45 -11.46 7.07 2.64
CA ALA A 45 -10.74 7.60 3.80
C ALA A 45 -11.57 8.59 4.64
N HIS A 46 -12.51 9.30 4.04
CA HIS A 46 -13.42 10.19 4.78
C HIS A 46 -14.63 9.45 5.37
N SER A 47 -15.04 8.34 4.75
CA SER A 47 -16.17 7.57 5.22
C SER A 47 -15.82 6.75 6.46
N GLN A 48 -16.48 7.05 7.58
CA GLN A 48 -16.31 6.30 8.84
C GLN A 48 -16.82 4.85 8.74
N ASN A 49 -17.66 4.56 7.74
CA ASN A 49 -18.31 3.26 7.57
C ASN A 49 -17.70 2.41 6.45
N SER A 50 -16.66 2.91 5.76
CA SER A 50 -16.04 2.17 4.64
C SER A 50 -15.24 0.94 5.09
N GLY A 51 -14.83 0.91 6.36
CA GLY A 51 -13.85 -0.04 6.88
C GLY A 51 -12.46 0.12 6.25
N PHE A 52 -12.24 1.19 5.48
CA PHE A 52 -10.96 1.48 4.84
C PHE A 52 -9.94 1.90 5.92
N PRO A 53 -8.72 1.32 5.94
CA PRO A 53 -7.80 1.45 7.07
C PRO A 53 -6.97 2.74 7.03
N ALA A 54 -7.67 3.87 6.91
CA ALA A 54 -7.08 5.20 6.92
C ALA A 54 -7.26 5.87 8.28
N PHE A 55 -6.27 6.69 8.66
CA PHE A 55 -6.34 7.58 9.80
C PHE A 55 -5.80 8.95 9.41
N ARG A 56 -6.24 9.98 10.15
CA ARG A 56 -5.90 11.38 9.85
C ARG A 56 -4.71 11.83 10.68
N VAL A 57 -3.72 12.44 10.02
CA VAL A 57 -2.58 13.12 10.65
C VAL A 57 -2.56 14.57 10.15
N GLY A 58 -3.07 15.48 10.99
CA GLY A 58 -3.28 16.88 10.62
C GLY A 58 -4.22 17.02 9.43
N ALA A 59 -3.71 17.53 8.31
CA ALA A 59 -4.47 17.74 7.08
C ALA A 59 -4.44 16.54 6.10
N LYS A 60 -3.68 15.48 6.41
CA LYS A 60 -3.45 14.36 5.48
C LYS A 60 -4.04 13.06 6.02
N PHE A 61 -4.38 12.15 5.11
CA PHE A 61 -4.68 10.75 5.43
C PHE A 61 -3.45 9.88 5.21
N LEU A 62 -3.22 8.99 6.16
CA LEU A 62 -2.29 7.88 6.04
C LEU A 62 -3.07 6.58 6.14
N VAL A 63 -2.62 5.57 5.41
CA VAL A 63 -3.23 4.24 5.35
C VAL A 63 -2.21 3.24 5.87
N ASN A 64 -2.59 2.41 6.83
CA ASN A 64 -1.70 1.33 7.28
C ASN A 64 -1.57 0.28 6.17
N ARG A 65 -0.33 -0.07 5.81
CA ARG A 65 -0.05 -0.96 4.68
C ARG A 65 -0.60 -2.38 4.88
N GLU A 66 -0.33 -2.99 6.03
CA GLU A 66 -0.76 -4.36 6.32
C GLU A 66 -2.29 -4.45 6.42
N LEU A 67 -2.93 -3.46 7.04
CA LEU A 67 -4.39 -3.40 7.09
C LEU A 67 -4.99 -3.16 5.70
N LEU A 68 -4.33 -2.42 4.82
CA LEU A 68 -4.78 -2.21 3.44
C LEU A 68 -4.78 -3.52 2.65
N ASP A 69 -3.73 -4.34 2.79
CA ASP A 69 -3.65 -5.65 2.16
C ASP A 69 -4.79 -6.57 2.64
N MET A 70 -5.04 -6.61 3.96
CA MET A 70 -6.16 -7.37 4.52
C MET A 70 -7.52 -6.83 4.06
N TRP A 71 -7.68 -5.51 3.99
CA TRP A 71 -8.91 -4.90 3.51
C TRP A 71 -9.18 -5.27 2.05
N LEU A 72 -8.17 -5.24 1.17
CA LEU A 72 -8.28 -5.66 -0.24
C LEU A 72 -8.71 -7.12 -0.36
N GLU A 73 -8.13 -8.01 0.46
CA GLU A 73 -8.51 -9.42 0.48
C GLU A 73 -9.98 -9.59 0.89
N ASN A 74 -10.41 -8.89 1.93
CA ASN A 74 -11.78 -8.98 2.44
C ASN A 74 -12.81 -8.46 1.44
N ILE A 75 -12.62 -7.26 0.88
CA ILE A 75 -13.58 -6.71 -0.10
C ILE A 75 -13.68 -7.57 -1.36
N THR A 76 -12.60 -8.27 -1.72
CA THR A 76 -12.57 -9.20 -2.86
C THR A 76 -13.39 -10.45 -2.55
N LYS A 77 -13.18 -11.07 -1.38
CA LYS A 77 -13.96 -12.26 -0.94
C LYS A 77 -15.45 -11.95 -0.81
N GLU A 78 -15.77 -10.77 -0.28
CA GLU A 78 -17.14 -10.30 -0.08
C GLU A 78 -17.79 -9.77 -1.36
N LYS A 79 -17.02 -9.63 -2.45
CA LYS A 79 -17.46 -9.05 -3.73
C LYS A 79 -18.10 -7.66 -3.57
N ARG A 80 -17.52 -6.82 -2.70
CA ARG A 80 -18.02 -5.46 -2.48
C ARG A 80 -17.85 -4.61 -3.74
N VAL A 81 -18.81 -3.73 -3.97
CA VAL A 81 -18.71 -2.65 -4.96
C VAL A 81 -18.27 -1.39 -4.22
N LEU A 82 -17.24 -0.72 -4.74
CA LEU A 82 -16.62 0.47 -4.14
C LEU A 82 -17.14 1.77 -4.74
#